data_AF-A0A359HE34-F1
#
_entry.id   AF-A0A359HE34-F1
#
_cell.length_a   1.000
_cell.length_b   1.000
_cell.length_c   1.000
_cell.angle_alpha   90.00
_cell.angle_beta   90.00
_cell.angle_gamma   90.00
#
_symmetry.space_group_name_H-M   'P 1'
#
loop_
_entity.id
_entity.type
_entity.pdbx_description
1 polymer ?
#
loop_
_entity_poly.entity_id
_entity_poly.type
_entity_poly.pdbx_seq_one_letter_code
_entity_poly.pdbx_strand_id
1 'polypeptide(L)'
;DPFDGTGIGRAWPLLTGERAHYELAAGRRQTALVLRQALEQFASCGGLLPEQIWDGPDIPEKELIFGKPSGSAMPLVWAHAEYIKLLRSLRDGQVFDTPRQTSQRYIQEKTGSAFAIWRANAKCQTIPVGKILRVEDLEPSMIEWSPDSWQSTQQVETRPSGLGMYFADLATEQLAAETVIHFRIQAYPDQLAKEQEFIVRLTKY
;
A
#
# COMPACT_ATOMS: atom_id res chain seq x y z
N ASP A 1 -32.27 -4.81 17.41
CA ASP A 1 -31.90 -4.45 18.79
C ASP A 1 -30.72 -3.47 18.83
N PRO A 2 -30.48 -2.77 19.96
CA PRO A 2 -29.29 -1.95 20.18
C PRO A 2 -28.01 -2.79 20.06
N PHE A 3 -26.86 -2.13 19.93
CA PHE A 3 -25.58 -2.83 19.90
C PHE A 3 -25.37 -3.63 21.19
N ASP A 4 -25.09 -4.92 21.05
CA ASP A 4 -24.96 -5.89 22.15
C ASP A 4 -23.55 -6.52 22.22
N GLY A 5 -22.58 -5.96 21.49
CA GLY A 5 -21.23 -6.52 21.32
C GLY A 5 -21.06 -7.31 20.01
N THR A 6 -22.17 -7.72 19.38
CA THR A 6 -22.20 -8.34 18.06
C THR A 6 -22.92 -7.42 17.08
N GLY A 7 -22.16 -6.64 16.33
CA GLY A 7 -22.72 -5.73 15.33
C GLY A 7 -23.42 -6.48 14.20
N ILE A 8 -24.64 -6.05 13.83
CA ILE A 8 -25.38 -6.62 12.69
C ILE A 8 -25.02 -5.97 11.34
N GLY A 9 -24.04 -5.06 11.32
CA GLY A 9 -23.68 -4.24 10.17
C GLY A 9 -24.74 -3.17 9.88
N ARG A 10 -24.60 -1.99 10.51
CA ARG A 10 -25.44 -0.80 10.25
C ARG A 10 -24.70 0.22 9.38
N ALA A 11 -25.34 1.32 9.02
CA ALA A 11 -24.68 2.42 8.30
C ALA A 11 -23.52 3.06 9.11
N TRP A 12 -22.39 3.30 8.44
CA TRP A 12 -21.19 3.92 9.00
C TRP A 12 -21.05 5.37 8.51
N PRO A 13 -20.92 6.36 9.41
CA PRO A 13 -20.61 7.74 9.03
C PRO A 13 -19.34 7.85 8.18
N LEU A 14 -18.32 7.04 8.49
CA LEU A 14 -17.06 6.95 7.73
C LEU A 14 -17.31 6.78 6.22
N LEU A 15 -18.16 5.84 5.83
CA LEU A 15 -18.43 5.52 4.42
C LEU A 15 -19.15 6.66 3.68
N THR A 16 -19.89 7.49 4.42
CA THR A 16 -20.47 8.73 3.86
C THR A 16 -19.37 9.73 3.50
N GLY A 17 -18.32 9.82 4.31
CA GLY A 17 -17.14 10.64 4.05
C GLY A 17 -16.35 10.14 2.83
N GLU A 18 -16.11 8.83 2.75
CA GLU A 18 -15.44 8.21 1.58
C GLU A 18 -16.23 8.43 0.29
N ARG A 19 -17.56 8.29 0.36
CA ARG A 19 -18.43 8.60 -0.77
C ARG A 19 -18.33 10.08 -1.16
N ALA A 20 -18.27 11.00 -0.21
CA ALA A 20 -18.11 12.42 -0.49
C ALA A 20 -16.79 12.73 -1.20
N HIS A 21 -15.69 12.06 -0.81
CA HIS A 21 -14.41 12.15 -1.53
C HIS A 21 -14.51 11.65 -2.98
N TYR A 22 -15.17 10.52 -3.20
CA TYR A 22 -15.43 10.00 -4.55
C TYR A 22 -16.23 11.00 -5.39
N GLU A 23 -17.31 11.56 -4.85
CA GLU A 23 -18.13 12.56 -5.53
C GLU A 23 -17.32 13.82 -5.89
N LEU A 24 -16.45 14.28 -4.98
CA LEU A 24 -15.54 15.37 -5.25
C LEU A 24 -14.55 15.04 -6.38
N ALA A 25 -13.91 13.86 -6.33
CA ALA A 25 -12.97 13.41 -7.36
C ALA A 25 -13.64 13.27 -8.75
N ALA A 26 -14.93 12.92 -8.77
CA ALA A 26 -15.72 12.82 -9.99
C ALA A 26 -16.28 14.18 -10.48
N GLY A 27 -15.85 15.30 -9.89
CA GLY A 27 -16.30 16.64 -10.25
C GLY A 27 -17.70 17.03 -9.73
N ARG A 28 -18.33 16.18 -8.92
CA ARG A 28 -19.69 16.38 -8.37
C ARG A 28 -19.62 17.03 -6.99
N ARG A 29 -19.01 18.22 -6.95
CA ARG A 29 -18.78 18.99 -5.71
C ARG A 29 -20.04 19.22 -4.89
N GLN A 30 -21.16 19.52 -5.54
CA GLN A 30 -22.41 19.77 -4.82
C GLN A 30 -22.90 18.53 -4.05
N THR A 31 -22.78 17.34 -4.64
CA THR A 31 -23.10 16.08 -3.97
C THR A 31 -22.17 15.83 -2.79
N ALA A 32 -20.87 16.12 -2.93
CA ALA A 32 -19.91 16.01 -1.83
C ALA A 32 -20.27 16.94 -0.65
N LEU A 33 -20.75 18.16 -0.92
CA LEU A 33 -21.21 19.09 0.13
C LEU A 33 -22.45 18.58 0.87
N VAL A 34 -23.40 17.96 0.16
CA VAL A 34 -24.59 17.34 0.77
C VAL A 34 -24.18 16.16 1.66
N LEU A 35 -23.27 15.30 1.19
CA LEU A 35 -22.78 14.17 1.98
C LEU A 35 -21.99 14.62 3.22
N ARG A 36 -21.20 15.70 3.10
CA ARG A 36 -20.55 16.34 4.25
C ARG A 36 -21.58 16.80 5.29
N GLN A 37 -22.68 17.43 4.87
CA GLN A 37 -23.77 17.84 5.76
C GLN A 37 -24.48 16.65 6.42
N ALA A 38 -24.68 15.56 5.68
CA ALA A 38 -25.25 14.33 6.24
C ALA A 38 -24.33 13.74 7.32
N LEU A 39 -23.02 13.70 7.05
CA LEU A 39 -22.02 13.23 8.00
C LEU A 39 -22.00 14.06 9.29
N GLU A 40 -22.11 15.39 9.21
CA GLU A 40 -22.25 16.26 10.39
C GLU A 40 -23.51 15.94 11.20
N GLN A 41 -24.62 15.59 10.54
CA GLN A 41 -25.88 15.25 11.21
C GLN A 41 -25.83 13.90 11.93
N PHE A 42 -24.88 13.03 11.59
CA PHE A 42 -24.64 11.75 12.26
C PHE A 42 -23.92 11.87 13.60
N ALA A 43 -23.38 13.05 13.91
CA ALA A 43 -22.72 13.28 15.17
C ALA A 43 -23.69 13.25 16.36
N SER A 44 -23.17 12.86 17.52
CA SER A 44 -23.85 13.05 18.81
C SER A 44 -24.04 14.54 19.13
N CYS A 45 -24.79 14.84 20.18
CA CYS A 45 -24.95 16.22 20.67
C CYS A 45 -23.61 16.88 21.04
N GLY A 46 -22.60 16.09 21.43
CA GLY A 46 -21.23 16.54 21.70
C GLY A 46 -20.35 16.68 20.46
N GLY A 47 -20.89 16.47 19.25
CA GLY A 47 -20.13 16.55 18.00
C GLY A 47 -19.27 15.31 17.70
N LEU A 48 -19.47 14.20 18.40
CA LEU A 48 -18.68 12.99 18.22
C LEU A 48 -19.30 12.09 17.16
N LEU A 49 -18.49 11.67 16.18
CA LEU A 49 -18.88 10.70 15.16
C LEU A 49 -18.75 9.26 15.71
N PRO A 50 -19.82 8.44 15.62
CA PRO A 50 -19.79 7.04 16.02
C PRO A 50 -19.22 6.15 14.91
N GLU A 51 -18.95 4.89 15.24
CA GLU A 51 -18.73 3.82 14.28
C GLU A 51 -19.96 3.57 13.42
N GLN A 52 -21.13 3.44 14.06
CA GLN A 52 -22.40 3.15 13.42
C GLN A 52 -23.50 4.10 13.89
N ILE A 53 -24.44 4.39 12.99
CA ILE A 53 -25.69 5.09 13.29
C ILE A 53 -26.87 4.13 13.30
N TRP A 54 -27.96 4.57 13.93
CA TRP A 54 -29.25 3.92 13.87
C TRP A 54 -29.92 4.23 12.52
N ASP A 55 -30.25 3.18 11.78
CA ASP A 55 -30.82 3.23 10.42
C ASP A 55 -32.26 2.69 10.36
N GLY A 56 -32.88 2.44 11.53
CA GLY A 56 -34.29 2.05 11.67
C GLY A 56 -35.19 3.18 12.16
N PRO A 57 -36.50 2.91 12.33
CA PRO A 57 -37.43 3.84 12.98
C PRO A 57 -36.99 4.18 14.41
N ASP A 58 -37.34 5.36 14.89
CA ASP A 58 -37.00 5.81 16.25
C ASP A 58 -37.54 4.83 17.31
N ILE A 59 -36.71 4.54 18.31
CA ILE A 59 -37.05 3.79 19.53
C ILE A 59 -36.58 4.62 20.73
N PRO A 60 -37.37 5.64 21.15
CA PRO A 60 -36.98 6.59 22.19
C PRO A 60 -36.60 5.93 23.52
N GLU A 61 -37.26 4.82 23.88
CA GLU A 61 -37.01 4.10 25.14
C GLU A 61 -35.62 3.46 25.21
N LYS A 62 -34.95 3.34 24.05
CA LYS A 62 -33.58 2.82 23.92
C LYS A 62 -32.59 3.91 23.48
N GLU A 63 -33.01 5.17 23.45
CA GLU A 63 -32.22 6.31 22.95
C GLU A 63 -31.75 6.14 21.49
N LEU A 64 -32.48 5.34 20.70
CA LEU A 64 -32.16 5.07 19.29
C LEU A 64 -33.00 5.96 18.39
N ILE A 65 -32.34 6.94 17.76
CA ILE A 65 -32.98 7.91 16.85
C ILE A 65 -32.36 7.77 15.47
N PHE A 66 -33.17 7.82 14.41
CA PHE A 66 -32.71 7.65 13.03
C PHE A 66 -31.60 8.65 12.70
N GLY A 67 -30.49 8.15 12.15
CA GLY A 67 -29.31 8.93 11.83
C GLY A 67 -28.44 9.30 13.04
N LYS A 68 -28.76 8.86 14.26
CA LYS A 68 -27.97 9.15 15.47
C LYS A 68 -27.15 7.94 15.92
N PRO A 69 -26.18 8.10 16.83
CA PRO A 69 -25.35 6.99 17.30
C PRO A 69 -26.18 5.78 17.76
N SER A 70 -25.79 4.57 17.35
CA SER A 70 -26.52 3.32 17.64
C SER A 70 -26.11 2.62 18.94
N GLY A 71 -25.22 3.23 19.73
CA GLY A 71 -24.56 2.60 20.89
C GLY A 71 -23.24 1.89 20.57
N SER A 72 -22.81 1.88 19.29
CA SER A 72 -21.46 1.43 18.88
C SER A 72 -20.34 2.36 19.40
N ALA A 73 -19.07 1.99 19.15
CA ALA A 73 -17.91 2.78 19.55
C ALA A 73 -18.02 4.26 19.14
N MET A 74 -17.84 5.17 20.10
CA MET A 74 -17.86 6.62 19.90
C MET A 74 -16.99 7.30 20.97
N PRO A 75 -16.05 8.19 20.61
CA PRO A 75 -15.74 8.63 19.25
C PRO A 75 -14.96 7.57 18.44
N LEU A 76 -15.33 7.37 17.18
CA LEU A 76 -14.50 6.62 16.24
C LEU A 76 -13.48 7.58 15.60
N VAL A 77 -12.22 7.51 16.02
CA VAL A 77 -11.14 8.40 15.52
C VAL A 77 -11.00 8.32 13.99
N TRP A 78 -11.23 7.15 13.40
CA TRP A 78 -11.21 6.98 11.95
C TRP A 78 -12.28 7.83 11.23
N ALA A 79 -13.52 7.83 11.71
CA ALA A 79 -14.59 8.67 11.16
C ALA A 79 -14.26 10.17 11.28
N HIS A 80 -13.62 10.58 12.37
CA HIS A 80 -13.17 11.98 12.55
C HIS A 80 -12.04 12.34 11.60
N ALA A 81 -11.05 11.46 11.42
CA ALA A 81 -9.98 11.67 10.45
C ALA A 81 -10.55 11.83 9.03
N GLU A 82 -11.52 10.98 8.65
CA GLU A 82 -12.20 11.08 7.37
C GLU A 82 -12.95 12.41 7.20
N TYR A 83 -13.65 12.87 8.24
CA TYR A 83 -14.31 14.17 8.21
C TYR A 83 -13.33 15.34 8.01
N ILE A 84 -12.22 15.35 8.76
CA ILE A 84 -11.19 16.40 8.64
C ILE A 84 -10.59 16.41 7.23
N LYS A 85 -10.29 15.23 6.69
CA LYS A 85 -9.81 15.09 5.32
C LYS A 85 -10.85 15.59 4.31
N LEU A 86 -12.14 15.30 4.50
CA LEU A 86 -13.20 15.80 3.63
C LEU A 86 -13.29 17.32 3.63
N LEU A 87 -13.20 17.97 4.79
CA LEU A 87 -13.18 19.43 4.90
C LEU A 87 -12.00 20.02 4.14
N ARG A 88 -10.82 19.44 4.32
CA ARG A 88 -9.60 19.84 3.61
C ARG A 88 -9.74 19.65 2.10
N SER A 89 -10.25 18.50 1.67
CA SER A 89 -10.46 18.17 0.26
C SER A 89 -11.44 19.12 -0.40
N LEU A 90 -12.56 19.43 0.26
CA LEU A 90 -13.54 20.39 -0.23
C LEU A 90 -12.95 21.79 -0.33
N ARG A 91 -12.15 22.23 0.65
CA ARG A 91 -11.47 23.52 0.59
C ARG A 91 -10.51 23.60 -0.60
N ASP A 92 -9.72 22.56 -0.81
CA ASP A 92 -8.70 22.51 -1.86
C ASP A 92 -9.29 22.19 -3.25
N GLY A 93 -10.55 21.73 -3.31
CA GLY A 93 -11.22 21.35 -4.56
C GLY A 93 -10.76 20.01 -5.15
N GLN A 94 -9.91 19.27 -4.44
CA GLN A 94 -9.38 17.96 -4.82
C GLN A 94 -9.23 17.08 -3.58
N VAL A 95 -9.25 15.76 -3.75
CA VAL A 95 -9.04 14.82 -2.64
C VAL A 95 -7.66 15.02 -2.04
N PHE A 96 -7.60 15.30 -0.74
CA PHE A 96 -6.38 15.57 0.01
C PHE A 96 -5.45 14.35 0.04
N ASP A 97 -6.00 13.16 0.23
CA ASP A 97 -5.30 11.87 0.25
C ASP A 97 -4.87 11.39 -1.15
N THR A 98 -4.69 12.32 -2.10
CA THR A 98 -4.09 12.03 -3.40
C THR A 98 -2.79 12.83 -3.55
N PRO A 99 -1.68 12.34 -2.97
CA PRO A 99 -0.38 12.99 -3.10
C PRO A 99 0.01 13.16 -4.57
N ARG A 100 0.34 14.39 -4.96
CA ARG A 100 0.65 14.74 -6.36
C ARG A 100 1.84 13.94 -6.89
N GLN A 101 2.84 13.71 -6.06
CA GLN A 101 4.06 12.97 -6.40
C GLN A 101 3.75 11.53 -6.82
N THR A 102 2.88 10.84 -6.08
CA THR A 102 2.48 9.46 -6.39
C THR A 102 1.68 9.39 -7.68
N SER A 103 0.71 10.30 -7.86
CA SER A 103 -0.11 10.36 -9.08
C SER A 103 0.74 10.68 -10.32
N GLN A 104 1.62 11.68 -10.21
CA GLN A 104 2.54 12.06 -11.27
C GLN A 104 3.43 10.88 -11.68
N ARG A 105 4.09 10.23 -10.71
CA ARG A 105 5.00 9.11 -10.97
C ARG A 105 4.29 7.93 -11.63
N TYR A 106 3.18 7.47 -11.06
CA TYR A 106 2.61 6.16 -11.43
C TYR A 106 1.50 6.23 -12.48
N ILE A 107 0.73 7.32 -12.54
CA ILE A 107 -0.40 7.44 -13.48
C ILE A 107 0.00 8.26 -14.71
N GLN A 108 0.66 9.40 -14.50
CA GLN A 108 0.99 10.33 -15.59
C GLN A 108 2.26 9.89 -16.33
N GLU A 109 3.37 9.78 -15.60
CA GLU A 109 4.67 9.38 -16.16
C GLU A 109 4.78 7.87 -16.37
N LYS A 110 3.92 7.07 -15.71
CA LYS A 110 3.95 5.61 -15.72
C LYS A 110 5.33 5.04 -15.39
N THR A 111 6.05 5.71 -14.49
CA THR A 111 7.42 5.38 -14.13
C THR A 111 7.45 4.08 -13.33
N GLY A 112 7.91 3.00 -13.95
CA GLY A 112 8.14 1.71 -13.30
C GLY A 112 9.40 1.67 -12.43
N SER A 113 9.56 0.58 -11.68
CA SER A 113 10.83 0.26 -11.00
C SER A 113 11.92 -0.06 -12.02
N ALA A 114 13.15 0.42 -11.81
CA ALA A 114 14.31 -0.04 -12.58
C ALA A 114 14.78 -1.43 -12.14
N PHE A 115 14.36 -1.88 -10.95
CA PHE A 115 14.77 -3.11 -10.33
C PHE A 115 13.71 -4.20 -10.44
N ALA A 116 14.15 -5.42 -10.67
CA ALA A 116 13.42 -6.63 -10.34
C ALA A 116 14.08 -7.26 -9.10
N ILE A 117 13.29 -7.47 -8.05
CA ILE A 117 13.81 -7.88 -6.75
C ILE A 117 13.71 -9.39 -6.62
N TRP A 118 14.79 -10.02 -6.19
CA TRP A 118 14.84 -11.42 -5.79
C TRP A 118 15.14 -11.51 -4.29
N ARG A 119 14.40 -12.37 -3.59
CA ARG A 119 14.67 -12.76 -2.20
C ARG A 119 14.51 -14.26 -2.03
N ALA A 120 15.18 -14.84 -1.03
CA ALA A 120 15.04 -16.25 -0.71
C ALA A 120 13.58 -16.67 -0.41
N ASN A 121 12.78 -15.78 0.20
CA ASN A 121 11.36 -15.98 0.48
C ASN A 121 10.41 -15.42 -0.60
N ALA A 122 10.94 -14.78 -1.65
CA ALA A 122 10.18 -14.22 -2.76
C ALA A 122 11.03 -14.27 -4.04
N LYS A 123 11.25 -15.50 -4.54
CA LYS A 123 12.09 -15.77 -5.70
C LYS A 123 11.35 -15.40 -6.98
N CYS A 124 11.93 -14.55 -7.81
CA CYS A 124 11.55 -14.47 -9.21
C CYS A 124 12.35 -15.51 -10.01
N GLN A 125 11.72 -16.11 -11.02
CA GLN A 125 12.39 -17.01 -11.98
C GLN A 125 12.73 -16.28 -13.28
N THR A 126 12.05 -15.15 -13.53
CA THR A 126 12.21 -14.33 -14.72
C THR A 126 12.18 -12.85 -14.36
N ILE A 127 12.87 -12.03 -15.16
CA ILE A 127 12.84 -10.57 -15.07
C ILE A 127 12.74 -9.94 -16.46
N PRO A 128 12.13 -8.74 -16.61
CA PRO A 128 12.15 -8.02 -17.88
C PRO A 128 13.56 -7.67 -18.33
N VAL A 129 13.81 -7.75 -19.63
CA VAL A 129 14.95 -7.04 -20.25
C VAL A 129 14.89 -5.55 -19.89
N GLY A 130 16.05 -4.95 -19.62
CA GLY A 130 16.15 -3.55 -19.19
C GLY A 130 16.01 -3.31 -17.68
N LYS A 131 15.89 -4.37 -16.86
CA LYS A 131 15.90 -4.26 -15.40
C LYS A 131 17.24 -4.67 -14.81
N ILE A 132 17.54 -4.08 -13.67
CA ILE A 132 18.59 -4.50 -12.74
C ILE A 132 18.03 -5.61 -11.84
N LEU A 133 18.71 -6.74 -11.75
CA LEU A 133 18.38 -7.77 -10.76
C LEU A 133 18.93 -7.34 -9.40
N ARG A 134 18.05 -7.02 -8.46
CA ARG A 134 18.43 -6.74 -7.07
C ARG A 134 18.26 -8.00 -6.23
N VAL A 135 19.34 -8.50 -5.67
CA VAL A 135 19.33 -9.59 -4.69
C VAL A 135 19.30 -8.98 -3.30
N GLU A 136 18.27 -9.30 -2.52
CA GLU A 136 18.11 -8.86 -1.13
C GLU A 136 18.30 -10.01 -0.16
N ASP A 137 18.99 -9.71 0.94
CA ASP A 137 19.29 -10.66 2.02
C ASP A 137 19.14 -9.98 3.40
N LEU A 138 19.01 -10.77 4.46
CA LEU A 138 18.89 -10.26 5.84
C LEU A 138 20.25 -9.99 6.48
N GLU A 139 21.31 -10.64 6.00
CA GLU A 139 22.66 -10.54 6.53
C GLU A 139 23.63 -10.00 5.46
N PRO A 140 24.79 -9.44 5.86
CA PRO A 140 25.86 -9.12 4.93
C PRO A 140 26.32 -10.37 4.15
N SER A 141 26.23 -10.30 2.84
CA SER A 141 26.67 -11.35 1.93
C SER A 141 27.43 -10.80 0.72
N MET A 142 28.18 -11.68 0.07
CA MET A 142 28.79 -11.46 -1.24
C MET A 142 27.97 -12.21 -2.29
N ILE A 143 27.56 -11.52 -3.35
CA ILE A 143 26.85 -12.12 -4.48
C ILE A 143 27.85 -12.38 -5.60
N GLU A 144 28.08 -13.65 -5.89
CA GLU A 144 28.84 -14.08 -7.05
C GLU A 144 27.87 -14.44 -8.17
N TRP A 145 28.05 -13.90 -9.38
CA TRP A 145 27.10 -14.08 -10.47
C TRP A 145 27.75 -14.10 -11.85
N SER A 146 27.02 -14.65 -12.82
CA SER A 146 27.43 -14.81 -14.21
C SER A 146 26.22 -14.75 -15.16
N PRO A 147 26.32 -14.02 -16.29
CA PRO A 147 25.30 -14.03 -17.34
C PRO A 147 25.59 -15.06 -18.45
N ASP A 148 26.67 -15.83 -18.37
CA ASP A 148 27.22 -16.66 -19.46
C ASP A 148 27.58 -18.10 -19.00
N SER A 149 26.80 -18.63 -18.05
CA SER A 149 26.99 -19.98 -17.49
C SER A 149 28.38 -20.18 -16.87
N TRP A 150 28.84 -19.19 -16.10
CA TRP A 150 30.13 -19.16 -15.39
C TRP A 150 31.38 -19.09 -16.29
N GLN A 151 31.26 -18.60 -17.53
CA GLN A 151 32.43 -18.30 -18.36
C GLN A 151 33.12 -17.01 -17.89
N SER A 152 32.34 -16.04 -17.43
CA SER A 152 32.79 -14.87 -16.68
C SER A 152 32.05 -14.77 -15.36
N THR A 153 32.76 -14.32 -14.33
CA THR A 153 32.24 -14.19 -12.97
C THR A 153 32.43 -12.77 -12.47
N GLN A 154 31.39 -12.27 -11.82
CA GLN A 154 31.37 -10.96 -11.18
C GLN A 154 30.98 -11.13 -9.72
N GLN A 155 31.54 -10.29 -8.84
CA GLN A 155 31.25 -10.31 -7.42
C GLN A 155 30.76 -8.94 -6.97
N VAL A 156 29.69 -8.91 -6.19
CA VAL A 156 29.08 -7.69 -5.66
C VAL A 156 28.80 -7.88 -4.18
N GLU A 157 29.44 -7.08 -3.34
CA GLU A 157 29.16 -7.05 -1.91
C GLU A 157 27.79 -6.42 -1.68
N THR A 158 27.00 -7.01 -0.80
CA THR A 158 25.74 -6.40 -0.38
C THR A 158 26.00 -5.18 0.49
N ARG A 159 25.14 -4.16 0.34
CA ARG A 159 25.18 -2.93 1.14
C ARG A 159 23.92 -2.78 1.98
N PRO A 160 24.01 -2.17 3.18
CA PRO A 160 22.84 -1.96 4.01
C PRO A 160 21.85 -1.00 3.33
N SER A 161 20.57 -1.36 3.38
CA SER A 161 19.46 -0.50 2.93
C SER A 161 19.08 0.60 3.92
N GLY A 162 19.53 0.49 5.17
CA GLY A 162 19.04 1.30 6.29
C GLY A 162 17.70 0.83 6.87
N LEU A 163 17.11 -0.24 6.33
CA LEU A 163 15.81 -0.79 6.75
C LEU A 163 15.93 -2.22 7.32
N GLY A 164 17.09 -2.57 7.88
CA GLY A 164 17.33 -3.91 8.46
C GLY A 164 17.51 -5.02 7.42
N MET A 165 17.94 -4.68 6.21
CA MET A 165 18.24 -5.63 5.13
C MET A 165 19.41 -5.15 4.28
N TYR A 166 20.04 -6.09 3.59
CA TYR A 166 21.19 -5.90 2.71
C TYR A 166 20.79 -6.18 1.26
N PHE A 167 21.43 -5.51 0.31
CA PHE A 167 21.13 -5.73 -1.11
C PHE A 167 22.36 -5.58 -2.00
N ALA A 168 22.38 -6.31 -3.11
CA ALA A 168 23.32 -6.16 -4.21
C ALA A 168 22.56 -5.94 -5.52
N ASP A 169 23.06 -5.02 -6.34
CA ASP A 169 22.51 -4.72 -7.66
C ASP A 169 23.38 -5.38 -8.73
N LEU A 170 22.84 -6.36 -9.45
CA LEU A 170 23.52 -7.03 -10.56
C LEU A 170 23.20 -6.28 -11.85
N ALA A 171 24.23 -5.87 -12.59
CA ALA A 171 24.14 -5.00 -13.78
C ALA A 171 23.56 -5.73 -15.01
N THR A 172 22.29 -6.11 -14.93
CA THR A 172 21.60 -6.95 -15.92
C THR A 172 20.79 -6.16 -16.94
N GLU A 173 20.73 -4.83 -16.80
CA GLU A 173 19.87 -3.94 -17.58
C GLU A 173 20.24 -3.88 -19.07
N GLN A 174 21.48 -4.21 -19.42
CA GLN A 174 21.97 -4.23 -20.82
C GLN A 174 22.03 -5.65 -21.40
N LEU A 175 21.64 -6.68 -20.65
CA LEU A 175 21.68 -8.06 -21.11
C LEU A 175 20.52 -8.35 -22.08
N ALA A 176 20.75 -9.30 -22.99
CA ALA A 176 19.78 -9.67 -24.00
C ALA A 176 18.62 -10.50 -23.43
N ALA A 177 17.52 -10.58 -24.18
CA ALA A 177 16.46 -11.55 -23.89
C ALA A 177 17.02 -12.98 -23.93
N GLU A 178 16.41 -13.87 -23.14
CA GLU A 178 16.83 -15.28 -22.96
C GLU A 178 18.18 -15.47 -22.26
N THR A 179 18.88 -14.40 -21.89
CA THR A 179 20.04 -14.50 -21.00
C THR A 179 19.63 -15.13 -19.68
N VAL A 180 20.43 -16.10 -19.24
CA VAL A 180 20.24 -16.81 -17.97
C VAL A 180 21.30 -16.29 -17.00
N ILE A 181 20.83 -15.63 -15.94
CA ILE A 181 21.67 -15.16 -14.85
C ILE A 181 21.80 -16.28 -13.84
N HIS A 182 23.03 -16.70 -13.59
CA HIS A 182 23.40 -17.61 -12.51
C HIS A 182 23.98 -16.79 -11.37
N PHE A 183 23.58 -17.07 -10.13
CA PHE A 183 24.19 -16.42 -8.96
C PHE A 183 24.19 -17.29 -7.72
N ARG A 184 25.11 -16.99 -6.81
CA ARG A 184 25.30 -17.62 -5.50
C ARG A 184 25.37 -16.53 -4.44
N ILE A 185 24.88 -16.86 -3.25
CA ILE A 185 24.90 -15.96 -2.10
C ILE A 185 25.86 -16.58 -1.09
N GLN A 186 26.95 -15.88 -0.79
CA GLN A 186 27.95 -16.32 0.18
C GLN A 186 27.85 -15.45 1.42
N ALA A 187 27.59 -16.06 2.58
CA ALA A 187 27.60 -15.36 3.85
C ALA A 187 28.99 -14.78 4.13
N TYR A 188 29.04 -13.55 4.64
CA TYR A 188 30.29 -12.92 5.04
C TYR A 188 30.38 -12.89 6.57
N PRO A 189 31.48 -13.36 7.21
CA PRO A 189 32.75 -13.84 6.64
C PRO A 189 32.86 -15.38 6.48
N ASP A 190 31.87 -16.17 6.91
CA ASP A 190 31.94 -17.64 6.88
C ASP A 190 31.54 -18.22 5.52
N GLN A 191 32.54 -18.63 4.73
CA GLN A 191 32.41 -19.23 3.39
C GLN A 191 31.90 -20.69 3.37
N LEU A 192 31.48 -21.24 4.52
CA LEU A 192 31.16 -22.67 4.67
C LEU A 192 29.69 -23.05 4.37
N ALA A 193 28.84 -22.10 3.99
CA ALA A 193 27.47 -22.40 3.61
C ALA A 193 27.43 -23.04 2.21
N LYS A 194 26.69 -24.16 2.09
CA LYS A 194 26.45 -24.88 0.83
C LYS A 194 26.12 -23.90 -0.30
N GLU A 195 26.93 -23.90 -1.36
CA GLU A 195 26.73 -23.10 -2.57
C GLU A 195 25.44 -23.52 -3.28
N GLN A 196 24.30 -22.99 -2.83
CA GLN A 196 23.07 -23.10 -3.58
C GLN A 196 23.11 -22.08 -4.72
N GLU A 197 23.14 -22.59 -5.95
CA GLU A 197 23.04 -21.78 -7.14
C GLU A 197 21.58 -21.43 -7.44
N PHE A 198 21.34 -20.17 -7.79
CA PHE A 198 20.06 -19.63 -8.20
C PHE A 198 20.13 -19.15 -9.64
N ILE A 199 18.98 -19.23 -10.33
CA ILE A 199 18.88 -18.92 -11.74
C ILE A 199 17.69 -17.99 -11.98
N VAL A 200 17.91 -16.93 -12.77
CA VAL A 200 16.90 -15.98 -13.23
C VAL A 200 17.07 -15.75 -14.73
N ARG A 201 15.98 -15.80 -15.50
CA ARG A 201 16.01 -15.59 -16.96
C ARG A 201 15.48 -14.22 -17.35
N LEU A 202 16.13 -13.55 -18.30
CA LEU A 202 15.59 -12.34 -18.91
C LEU A 202 14.51 -12.68 -19.95
N THR A 203 13.33 -12.06 -19.83
CA THR A 203 12.22 -12.24 -20.77
C THR A 203 11.83 -10.93 -21.44
N LYS A 204 11.33 -11.01 -22.68
CA LYS A 204 10.62 -9.90 -23.31
C LYS A 204 9.21 -9.84 -22.72
N TYR A 205 8.75 -8.63 -22.39
CA TYR A 205 7.37 -8.36 -22.00
C TYR A 205 6.52 -8.10 -23.24
#